data_AF-A0A7S1YGR8-F1
#
_entry.id   AF-A0A7S1YGR8-F1
#
_cell.length_a   1.000
_cell.length_b   1.000
_cell.length_c   1.000
_cell.angle_alpha   90.00
_cell.angle_beta   90.00
_cell.angle_gamma   90.00
#
_symmetry.space_group_name_H-M   'P 1'
#
loop_
_entity.id
_entity.type
_entity.pdbx_description
1 polymer ?
#
loop_
_entity_poly.entity_id
_entity_poly.type
_entity_poly.pdbx_seq_one_letter_code
_entity_poly.pdbx_strand_id
1 'polypeptide(L)'
;GLQRRTAESLFRREVENAGIEGMWKCPKCAYLGYVEEDDPSSTGTVLCNGECKGVYCIRCQQVAHPNFTCEEFLQEQNRLKDPIQRANEKMSEATIRRCPKCSVPFTKRDGCNKMKCTKVGCGALSCYLC
;
A
#
# COMPACT_ATOMS: atom_id res chain seq x y z
N GLY A 1 14.80 -1.92 19.56
CA GLY A 1 14.48 -3.33 19.91
C GLY A 1 13.13 -3.72 19.34
N LEU A 2 12.81 -5.03 19.33
CA LEU A 2 11.58 -5.59 18.74
C LEU A 2 10.30 -4.94 19.31
N GLN A 3 10.25 -4.72 20.63
CA GLN A 3 9.08 -4.11 21.30
C GLN A 3 8.76 -2.71 20.80
N ARG A 4 9.78 -1.88 20.52
CA ARG A 4 9.58 -0.53 19.96
C ARG A 4 8.95 -0.59 18.57
N ARG A 5 9.40 -1.51 17.71
CA ARG A 5 8.83 -1.70 16.36
C ARG A 5 7.38 -2.16 16.40
N THR A 6 7.04 -3.03 17.36
CA THR A 6 5.65 -3.47 17.57
C THR A 6 4.77 -2.31 18.02
N ALA A 7 5.23 -1.49 18.96
CA ALA A 7 4.49 -0.31 19.43
C ALA A 7 4.27 0.72 18.31
N GLU A 8 5.31 1.03 17.53
CA GLU A 8 5.22 1.93 16.36
C GLU A 8 4.23 1.39 15.31
N SER A 9 4.20 0.08 15.09
CA SER A 9 3.24 -0.55 14.17
C SER A 9 1.80 -0.52 14.67
N LEU A 10 1.57 -0.68 15.97
CA LEU A 10 0.23 -0.61 16.57
C LEU A 10 -0.31 0.83 16.50
N PHE A 11 0.49 1.79 16.96
CA PHE A 11 0.12 3.21 16.90
C PHE A 11 -0.21 3.66 15.48
N ARG A 12 0.61 3.28 14.48
CA ARG A 12 0.33 3.58 13.07
C ARG A 12 -1.05 3.06 12.63
N ARG A 13 -1.44 1.84 13.03
CA ARG A 13 -2.74 1.26 12.69
C ARG A 13 -3.90 1.97 13.39
N GLU A 14 -3.71 2.40 14.63
CA GLU A 14 -4.72 3.15 15.38
C GLU A 14 -4.99 4.51 14.73
N VAL A 15 -3.93 5.23 14.34
CA VAL A 15 -4.05 6.50 13.61
C VAL A 15 -4.73 6.29 12.25
N GLU A 16 -4.40 5.21 11.54
CA GLU A 16 -5.09 4.86 10.28
C GLU A 16 -6.58 4.61 10.49
N ASN A 17 -6.95 3.88 11.54
CA ASN A 17 -8.35 3.57 11.85
C ASN A 17 -9.13 4.80 12.32
N ALA A 18 -8.45 5.82 12.84
CA ALA A 18 -9.08 7.07 13.25
C ALA A 18 -9.59 7.90 12.05
N GLY A 19 -9.13 7.61 10.82
CA GLY A 19 -9.64 8.27 9.61
C GLY A 19 -9.30 9.76 9.55
N ILE A 20 -8.16 10.16 10.10
CA ILE A 20 -7.71 11.56 10.09
C ILE A 20 -7.42 12.00 8.65
N GLU A 21 -8.19 12.97 8.17
CA GLU A 21 -8.02 13.60 6.85
C GLU A 21 -6.65 14.30 6.75
N GLY A 22 -6.06 14.35 5.56
CA GLY A 22 -4.72 14.92 5.35
C GLY A 22 -3.56 14.14 6.00
N MET A 23 -3.82 13.02 6.66
CA MET A 23 -2.77 12.19 7.26
C MET A 23 -1.94 11.48 6.18
N TRP A 24 -0.66 11.83 6.10
CA TRP A 24 0.33 11.18 5.24
C TRP A 24 1.19 10.18 6.01
N LYS A 25 1.49 9.05 5.37
CA LYS A 25 2.28 7.96 5.96
C LYS A 25 3.54 7.75 5.14
N CYS A 26 4.69 7.76 5.81
CA CYS A 26 5.93 7.42 5.13
C CYS A 26 5.93 5.93 4.71
N PRO A 27 6.22 5.61 3.43
CA PRO A 27 6.26 4.23 2.95
C PRO A 27 7.48 3.44 3.45
N LYS A 28 8.51 4.10 4.01
CA LYS A 28 9.77 3.46 4.42
C LYS A 28 10.01 3.37 5.93
N CYS A 29 9.46 4.28 6.73
CA CYS A 29 9.66 4.28 8.19
C CYS A 29 8.34 4.56 8.92
N ALA A 30 8.35 4.53 10.26
CA ALA A 30 7.16 4.72 11.08
C ALA A 30 6.61 6.17 11.12
N TYR A 31 7.25 7.12 10.44
CA TYR A 31 6.84 8.53 10.44
C TYR A 31 5.43 8.71 9.86
N LEU A 32 4.69 9.60 10.52
CA LEU A 32 3.37 10.10 10.15
C LEU A 32 3.49 11.62 10.04
N GLY A 33 2.90 12.19 9.00
CA GLY A 33 2.87 13.62 8.75
C GLY A 33 1.48 14.07 8.37
N TYR A 34 1.27 15.38 8.33
CA TYR A 34 0.04 15.98 7.85
C TYR A 34 0.32 16.75 6.56
N VAL A 35 -0.58 16.63 5.59
CA VAL A 35 -0.52 17.29 4.29
C VAL A 35 -1.86 17.94 4.04
N GLU A 36 -1.84 19.23 3.74
CA GLU A 36 -3.02 19.97 3.29
C GLU A 36 -3.21 19.73 1.79
N GLU A 37 -4.34 19.15 1.39
CA GLU A 37 -4.61 18.79 -0.02
C GLU A 37 -4.80 20.02 -0.91
N ASP A 38 -5.26 21.13 -0.32
CA ASP A 38 -5.60 22.37 -1.01
C ASP A 38 -4.49 23.44 -0.95
N ASP A 39 -3.27 23.10 -0.50
CA ASP A 39 -2.17 24.06 -0.50
C ASP A 39 -1.66 24.28 -1.95
N PRO A 40 -1.94 25.45 -2.57
CA PRO A 40 -1.51 25.72 -3.94
C PRO A 40 0.01 25.89 -4.06
N SER A 41 0.74 25.98 -2.94
CA SER A 41 2.20 25.99 -2.90
C SER A 41 2.81 24.59 -2.81
N SER A 42 1.99 23.55 -2.60
CA SER A 42 2.44 22.17 -2.52
C SER A 42 2.91 21.68 -3.89
N THR A 43 4.21 21.35 -3.98
CA THR A 43 4.83 20.74 -5.17
C THR A 43 4.37 19.30 -5.44
N GLY A 44 3.36 18.80 -4.71
CA GLY A 44 2.91 17.41 -4.79
C GLY A 44 3.89 16.41 -4.15
N THR A 45 4.85 16.91 -3.37
CA THR A 45 5.87 16.10 -2.70
C THR A 45 5.98 16.42 -1.21
N VAL A 46 6.47 15.46 -0.43
CA VAL A 46 6.64 15.58 1.02
C VAL A 46 7.98 15.00 1.45
N LEU A 47 8.70 15.75 2.29
CA LEU A 47 9.91 15.27 2.97
C LEU A 47 9.51 14.47 4.20
N CYS A 48 10.03 13.24 4.31
CA CYS A 48 9.90 12.47 5.53
C CYS A 48 10.83 13.03 6.62
N ASN A 49 10.27 13.59 7.69
CA ASN A 49 11.07 14.05 8.83
C ASN A 49 11.48 12.91 9.79
N GLY A 50 11.09 11.66 9.50
CA GLY A 50 11.53 10.48 10.23
C GLY A 50 12.95 10.03 9.91
N GLU A 51 13.22 8.74 10.10
CA GLU A 51 14.55 8.14 9.96
C GLU A 51 15.02 8.07 8.49
N CYS A 52 14.12 7.87 7.53
CA CYS A 52 14.53 7.62 6.14
C CYS A 52 14.91 8.88 5.36
N LYS A 53 14.48 10.07 5.81
CA LYS A 53 14.72 11.39 5.17
C LYS A 53 14.41 11.44 3.67
N GLY A 54 13.60 10.51 3.16
CA GLY A 54 13.23 10.44 1.74
C GLY A 54 12.19 11.50 1.36
N VAL A 55 12.21 11.90 0.10
CA VAL A 55 11.18 12.76 -0.50
C VAL A 55 10.25 11.89 -1.34
N TYR A 56 8.94 12.03 -1.11
CA TYR A 56 7.93 11.17 -1.72
C TYR A 56 6.86 11.99 -2.42
N CYS A 57 6.27 11.44 -3.48
CA CYS A 57 5.05 11.97 -4.07
C CYS A 57 3.87 11.73 -3.12
N ILE A 58 3.09 12.77 -2.84
CA ILE A 58 1.91 12.69 -1.96
C ILE A 58 0.85 11.78 -2.57
N ARG A 59 0.67 11.82 -3.90
CA ARG A 59 -0.40 11.14 -4.63
C ARG A 59 -0.21 9.63 -4.72
N CYS A 60 0.98 9.19 -5.14
CA CYS A 60 1.26 7.76 -5.38
C CYS A 60 2.16 7.11 -4.31
N GLN A 61 2.66 7.91 -3.35
CA GLN A 61 3.56 7.48 -2.26
C GLN A 61 4.88 6.86 -2.72
N GLN A 62 5.25 7.02 -4.00
CA GLN A 62 6.57 6.65 -4.49
C GLN A 62 7.60 7.75 -4.22
N VAL A 63 8.88 7.48 -4.49
CA VAL A 63 9.92 8.52 -4.45
C VAL A 63 9.54 9.69 -5.35
N ALA A 64 9.86 10.92 -4.93
CA ALA A 64 9.53 12.12 -5.69
C ALA A 64 10.05 12.05 -7.15
N HIS A 65 9.17 12.40 -8.08
CA HIS A 65 9.41 12.30 -9.53
C HIS A 65 8.93 13.58 -10.24
N PRO A 66 9.58 14.74 -10.02
CA PRO A 66 9.09 16.05 -10.46
C PRO A 66 8.97 16.19 -11.99
N ASN A 67 9.71 15.39 -12.76
CA ASN A 67 9.73 15.43 -14.23
C ASN A 67 8.79 14.40 -14.88
N PHE A 68 8.05 13.63 -14.08
CA PHE A 68 7.17 12.57 -14.57
C PHE A 68 5.80 12.69 -13.91
N THR A 69 4.75 12.42 -14.68
CA THR A 69 3.46 12.07 -14.08
C THR A 69 3.59 10.76 -13.28
N CYS A 70 2.65 10.51 -12.35
CA CYS A 70 2.65 9.26 -11.59
C CYS A 70 2.57 8.02 -12.50
N GLU A 71 1.85 8.14 -13.63
CA GLU A 71 1.67 7.07 -14.61
C GLU A 71 2.96 6.83 -15.40
N GLU A 72 3.60 7.87 -15.94
CA GLU A 72 4.88 7.74 -16.66
C GLU A 72 5.97 7.18 -15.76
N PHE A 73 6.03 7.62 -14.50
CA PHE A 73 6.98 7.12 -13.53
C PHE A 73 6.77 5.63 -13.25
N LEU A 74 5.52 5.19 -13.12
CA LEU A 74 5.17 3.78 -12.95
C LEU A 74 5.56 2.95 -14.18
N GLN A 75 5.29 3.46 -15.38
CA GLN A 75 5.66 2.80 -16.63
C GLN A 75 7.19 2.66 -16.77
N GLU A 76 7.94 3.70 -16.41
CA GLU A 76 9.39 3.68 -16.43
C GLU A 76 9.96 2.70 -15.40
N GLN A 77 9.43 2.69 -14.17
CA GLN A 77 9.81 1.68 -13.19
C GLN A 77 9.56 0.27 -13.71
N ASN A 78 8.39 0.02 -14.29
CA ASN A 78 8.07 -1.28 -14.85
C ASN A 78 9.00 -1.64 -16.00
N ARG A 79 9.38 -0.68 -16.86
CA ARG A 79 10.34 -0.85 -17.95
C ARG A 79 11.71 -1.29 -17.43
N LEU A 80 12.16 -0.67 -16.34
CA LEU A 80 13.46 -0.94 -15.70
C LEU A 80 13.49 -2.24 -14.88
N LYS A 81 12.32 -2.81 -14.51
CA LYS A 81 12.28 -4.12 -13.84
C LYS A 81 12.84 -5.22 -14.74
N ASP A 82 13.65 -6.07 -14.12
CA ASP A 82 14.16 -7.30 -14.74
C ASP A 82 13.00 -8.11 -15.35
N PRO A 83 13.10 -8.59 -16.61
CA PRO A 83 12.08 -9.40 -17.25
C PRO A 83 11.62 -10.61 -16.42
N ILE A 84 12.53 -11.24 -15.67
CA ILE A 84 12.25 -12.35 -14.76
C ILE A 84 11.39 -11.87 -13.59
N GLN A 85 11.72 -10.72 -13.00
CA GLN A 85 10.91 -10.14 -11.93
C GLN A 85 9.52 -9.77 -12.42
N ARG A 86 9.42 -9.20 -13.63
CA ARG A 86 8.13 -8.88 -14.25
C ARG A 86 7.29 -10.13 -14.51
N ALA A 87 7.91 -11.22 -14.97
CA ALA A 87 7.24 -12.51 -15.16
C ALA A 87 6.74 -13.08 -13.82
N ASN A 88 7.58 -13.07 -12.78
CA ASN A 88 7.22 -13.58 -11.46
C ASN A 88 6.07 -12.80 -10.81
N GLU A 89 6.05 -11.47 -10.93
CA GLU A 89 4.97 -10.62 -10.42
C GLU A 89 3.64 -10.94 -11.14
N LYS A 90 3.65 -11.07 -12.46
CA LYS A 90 2.45 -11.44 -13.25
C LYS A 90 1.92 -12.84 -12.90
N MET A 91 2.81 -13.82 -12.73
CA MET A 91 2.44 -15.17 -12.31
C MET A 91 1.84 -15.18 -10.89
N SER A 92 2.43 -14.39 -9.99
CA SER A 92 1.93 -14.24 -8.62
C SER A 92 0.54 -13.60 -8.60
N GLU A 93 0.34 -12.52 -9.36
CA GLU A 93 -0.95 -11.83 -9.45
C GLU A 93 -2.05 -12.74 -10.00
N ALA A 94 -1.76 -13.56 -11.02
CA ALA A 94 -2.69 -14.53 -11.57
C ALA A 94 -3.15 -15.59 -10.56
N THR A 95 -2.37 -15.83 -9.51
CA THR A 95 -2.65 -16.83 -8.47
C THR A 95 -3.45 -16.26 -7.29
N ILE A 96 -3.41 -14.94 -7.08
CA ILE A 96 -4.10 -14.28 -5.97
C ILE A 96 -5.60 -14.25 -6.25
N ARG A 97 -6.37 -14.98 -5.43
CA ARG A 97 -7.83 -14.89 -5.44
C ARG A 97 -8.29 -13.67 -4.65
N ARG A 98 -9.34 -13.00 -5.12
CA ARG A 98 -9.90 -11.78 -4.50
C ARG A 98 -11.35 -12.00 -4.14
N CYS A 99 -11.77 -11.44 -3.01
CA CYS A 99 -13.16 -11.51 -2.58
C CYS A 99 -14.07 -10.87 -3.64
N PRO A 100 -15.13 -11.54 -4.11
CA PRO A 100 -16.00 -10.99 -5.16
C PRO A 100 -16.78 -9.76 -4.69
N LYS A 101 -16.93 -9.57 -3.37
CA LYS A 101 -17.66 -8.44 -2.78
C LYS A 101 -16.79 -7.22 -2.49
N CYS A 102 -15.55 -7.42 -2.02
CA CYS A 102 -14.71 -6.31 -1.53
C CYS A 102 -13.27 -6.31 -2.05
N SER A 103 -12.96 -7.19 -3.01
CA SER A 103 -11.68 -7.32 -3.71
C SER A 103 -10.44 -7.56 -2.84
N VAL A 104 -10.63 -7.84 -1.55
CA VAL A 104 -9.52 -8.17 -0.63
C VAL A 104 -8.90 -9.49 -1.09
N PRO A 105 -7.56 -9.55 -1.27
CA PRO A 105 -6.89 -10.78 -1.65
C PRO A 105 -6.99 -11.83 -0.53
N PHE A 106 -7.13 -13.09 -0.90
CA PHE A 106 -7.13 -14.21 0.02
C PHE A 106 -6.40 -15.42 -0.57
N THR A 107 -5.82 -16.22 0.32
CA THR A 107 -5.14 -17.48 -0.03
C THR A 107 -5.96 -18.64 0.53
N LYS A 108 -5.81 -19.82 -0.08
CA LYS A 108 -6.44 -21.05 0.40
C LYS A 108 -6.04 -21.32 1.85
N ARG A 109 -6.99 -21.74 2.68
CA ARG A 109 -6.69 -22.36 3.98
C ARG A 109 -6.64 -23.87 3.81
N ASP A 110 -5.68 -24.51 4.47
CA ASP A 110 -5.41 -25.95 4.29
C ASP A 110 -6.70 -26.79 4.36
N GLY A 111 -6.91 -27.59 3.31
CA GLY A 111 -8.02 -28.54 3.23
C GLY A 111 -9.41 -27.97 2.89
N CYS A 112 -9.61 -26.65 2.76
CA CYS A 112 -10.95 -26.10 2.50
C CYS A 112 -11.00 -25.14 1.31
N ASN A 113 -11.86 -25.44 0.33
CA ASN A 113 -12.14 -24.53 -0.79
C ASN A 113 -13.21 -23.49 -0.45
N LYS A 114 -13.95 -23.63 0.65
CA LYS A 114 -14.95 -22.65 1.10
C LYS A 114 -14.24 -21.52 1.84
N MET A 115 -14.16 -20.36 1.20
CA MET A 115 -13.54 -19.17 1.74
C MET A 115 -14.58 -18.25 2.35
N LYS A 116 -14.28 -17.70 3.54
CA LYS A 116 -15.04 -16.62 4.17
C LYS A 116 -14.15 -15.39 4.23
N CYS A 117 -14.64 -14.27 3.72
CA CYS A 117 -13.92 -13.00 3.73
C CYS A 117 -13.65 -12.54 5.16
N THR A 118 -12.39 -12.24 5.47
CA THR A 118 -11.92 -11.81 6.80
C THR A 118 -12.02 -10.31 7.01
N LYS A 119 -12.31 -9.53 5.95
CA LYS A 119 -12.53 -8.08 6.07
C LYS A 119 -13.75 -7.83 6.96
N VAL A 120 -13.56 -7.06 8.02
CA VAL A 120 -14.61 -6.60 8.92
C VAL A 120 -15.72 -5.93 8.10
N GLY A 121 -16.97 -6.33 8.31
CA GLY A 121 -18.13 -5.84 7.56
C GLY A 121 -18.39 -6.51 6.21
N CYS A 122 -17.51 -7.39 5.69
CA CYS A 122 -17.75 -8.07 4.42
C CYS A 122 -18.42 -9.44 4.59
N GLY A 123 -17.73 -10.38 5.25
CA GLY A 123 -18.26 -11.72 5.57
C GLY A 123 -18.63 -12.64 4.40
N ALA A 124 -18.42 -12.21 3.15
CA ALA A 124 -18.83 -12.94 1.95
C ALA A 124 -18.20 -14.34 1.86
N LEU A 125 -18.96 -15.28 1.32
CA LEU A 125 -18.49 -16.65 1.04
C LEU A 125 -18.11 -16.76 -0.44
N SER A 126 -16.97 -17.40 -0.72
CA SER A 126 -16.47 -17.66 -2.07
C SER A 126 -15.88 -19.06 -2.14
N CYS A 127 -15.94 -19.73 -3.28
CA CYS A 127 -15.09 -20.90 -3.50
C CYS A 127 -13.69 -20.40 -3.88
N TYR A 128 -12.64 -21.12 -3.48
CA TYR A 128 -11.26 -20.84 -3.90
C TYR A 128 -11.03 -21.22 -5.37
N LEU A 129 -11.83 -22.16 -5.89
CA LEU A 129 -11.70 -22.70 -7.23
C LEU A 129 -12.59 -22.00 -8.27
N CYS A 130 -13.76 -21.48 -7.86
CA CYS A 130 -14.74 -20.85 -8.74
C CYS A 130 -15.38 -19.60 -8.12
#